data_AF-E2Q9I5-F1
#
_entry.id   AF-E2Q9I5-F1
#
_cell.length_a   1.000
_cell.length_b   1.000
_cell.length_c   1.000
_cell.angle_alpha   90.00
_cell.angle_beta   90.00
_cell.angle_gamma   90.00
#
_symmetry.space_group_name_H-M   'P 1'
#
loop_
_entity.id
_entity.type
_entity.pdbx_description
1 polymer ?
#
loop_
_entity_poly.entity_id
_entity_poly.type
_entity_poly.pdbx_seq_one_letter_code
_entity_poly.pdbx_strand_id
1 'polypeptide(L)'
;MTAQNTVPFLMSRAGAVSALTLAAVGGSLLVPGGTAEAHAATAHATKALKVAASKKGAPYRYGATGPSRFDCSGLTLYSYKKAGKKLPRTAHQ
;
A
#
# COMPACT_ATOMS: atom_id res chain seq x y z
N MET A 1 50.57 7.80 53.34
CA MET A 1 51.14 6.78 52.44
C MET A 1 50.13 6.55 51.33
N THR A 2 50.54 6.84 50.11
CA THR A 2 49.74 6.96 48.89
C THR A 2 49.55 5.59 48.22
N ALA A 3 48.49 5.50 47.38
CA ALA A 3 48.20 4.47 46.35
C ALA A 3 47.28 3.32 46.84
N GLN A 4 46.27 2.79 46.12
CA GLN A 4 45.87 2.75 44.69
C GLN A 4 44.32 2.58 44.64
N ASN A 5 43.52 3.36 43.91
CA ASN A 5 43.11 3.25 42.49
C ASN A 5 42.55 1.90 42.00
N THR A 6 41.24 1.67 42.18
CA THR A 6 40.34 1.08 41.15
C THR A 6 38.88 1.32 41.52
N VAL A 7 38.16 2.17 40.78
CA VAL A 7 36.69 2.26 40.85
C VAL A 7 36.09 1.27 39.86
N PRO A 8 35.37 0.22 40.31
CA PRO A 8 34.63 -0.61 39.39
C PRO A 8 33.25 0.00 39.10
N PHE A 9 32.77 -0.26 37.88
CA PHE A 9 31.35 -0.33 37.56
C PHE A 9 30.56 0.98 37.39
N LEU A 10 30.98 1.82 36.42
CA LEU A 10 30.08 2.79 35.76
C LEU A 10 29.78 2.39 34.30
N MET A 11 29.41 1.13 34.08
CA MET A 11 28.70 0.70 32.86
C MET A 11 27.30 0.22 33.26
N SER A 12 26.52 1.15 33.80
CA SER A 12 25.09 0.95 34.02
C SER A 12 24.35 2.03 33.25
N ARG A 13 23.38 1.62 32.41
CA ARG A 13 22.35 2.44 31.74
C ARG A 13 22.61 2.97 30.33
N ALA A 14 23.08 2.13 29.40
CA ALA A 14 22.97 2.43 27.95
C ALA A 14 22.53 1.23 27.08
N GLY A 15 21.79 0.26 27.64
CA GLY A 15 21.46 -0.99 26.93
C GLY A 15 19.97 -1.33 26.77
N ALA A 16 19.04 -0.47 27.20
CA ALA A 16 17.62 -0.81 27.25
C ALA A 16 16.70 0.09 26.38
N VAL A 17 17.27 0.85 25.44
CA VAL A 17 16.49 1.62 24.46
C VAL A 17 17.00 1.25 23.08
N SER A 18 16.63 0.07 22.58
CA SER A 18 16.90 -0.26 21.16
C SER A 18 16.01 -1.37 20.60
N ALA A 19 15.60 -2.36 21.41
CA ALA A 19 14.79 -3.46 20.88
C ALA A 19 13.35 -3.06 20.51
N LEU A 20 12.71 -2.18 21.29
CA LEU A 20 11.29 -1.86 21.08
C LEU A 20 11.06 -0.87 19.92
N THR A 21 11.99 0.05 19.68
CA THR A 21 11.94 0.97 18.52
C THR A 21 12.27 0.27 17.21
N LEU A 22 13.20 -0.69 17.21
CA LEU A 22 13.54 -1.45 16.00
C LEU A 22 12.42 -2.42 15.59
N ALA A 23 11.67 -2.98 16.54
CA ALA A 23 10.52 -3.84 16.25
C ALA A 23 9.35 -3.08 15.60
N ALA A 24 9.09 -1.83 16.03
CA ALA A 24 8.00 -1.01 15.50
C ALA A 24 8.26 -0.51 14.06
N VAL A 25 9.53 -0.32 13.67
CA VAL A 25 9.92 0.12 12.31
C VAL A 25 10.31 -1.06 11.40
N GLY A 26 10.91 -2.11 11.96
CA GLY A 26 11.42 -3.27 11.19
C GLY A 26 10.36 -4.30 10.81
N GLY A 27 9.24 -4.38 11.54
CA GLY A 27 8.20 -5.40 11.30
C GLY A 27 7.48 -5.28 9.95
N SER A 28 7.42 -4.07 9.37
CA SER A 28 6.71 -3.82 8.10
C SER A 28 7.53 -4.17 6.85
N LEU A 29 8.85 -4.41 6.98
CA LEU A 29 9.73 -4.70 5.84
C LEU A 29 9.81 -6.19 5.51
N LEU A 30 9.42 -7.07 6.43
CA LEU A 30 9.60 -8.52 6.32
C LEU A 30 8.38 -9.26 5.76
N VAL A 31 7.23 -8.58 5.62
CA VAL A 31 6.00 -9.19 5.08
C VAL A 31 5.47 -8.34 3.92
N PRO A 32 5.74 -8.73 2.66
CA PRO A 32 5.03 -8.19 1.51
C PRO A 32 3.54 -8.48 1.70
N GLY A 33 2.73 -7.44 1.92
CA GLY A 33 1.27 -7.57 2.14
C GLY A 33 0.80 -7.53 3.60
N GLY A 34 1.67 -7.19 4.56
CA GLY A 34 1.31 -6.99 5.97
C GLY A 34 0.59 -5.65 6.29
N THR A 35 0.11 -4.93 5.29
CA THR A 35 -0.72 -3.73 5.49
C THR A 35 -2.17 -4.16 5.66
N ALA A 36 -2.83 -3.72 6.73
CA ALA A 36 -4.27 -3.91 6.90
C ALA A 36 -5.01 -3.48 5.62
N GLU A 37 -5.82 -4.38 5.05
CA GLU A 37 -6.63 -4.07 3.89
C GLU A 37 -7.60 -2.95 4.28
N ALA A 38 -7.51 -1.80 3.60
CA ALA A 38 -8.34 -0.65 3.90
C ALA A 38 -9.81 -1.03 3.76
N HIS A 39 -10.52 -1.17 4.89
CA HIS A 39 -11.93 -1.56 4.97
C HIS A 39 -12.91 -0.50 4.43
N ALA A 40 -12.43 0.50 3.69
CA ALA A 40 -13.25 1.56 3.09
C ALA A 40 -13.79 1.21 1.68
N ALA A 41 -13.44 0.05 1.12
CA ALA A 41 -13.90 -0.34 -0.22
C ALA A 41 -15.41 -0.66 -0.22
N THR A 42 -16.21 0.20 -0.86
CA THR A 42 -17.64 -0.06 -1.08
C THR A 42 -17.84 -1.29 -1.98
N ALA A 43 -19.01 -1.93 -1.89
CA ALA A 43 -19.36 -3.06 -2.78
C ALA A 43 -19.19 -2.74 -4.27
N HIS A 44 -19.46 -1.49 -4.66
CA HIS A 44 -19.23 -0.99 -6.02
C HIS A 44 -17.74 -0.95 -6.37
N ALA A 45 -16.89 -0.44 -5.47
CA ALA A 45 -15.44 -0.39 -5.68
C ALA A 45 -14.86 -1.81 -5.82
N THR A 46 -15.25 -2.73 -4.95
CA THR A 46 -14.81 -4.14 -5.01
C THR A 46 -15.22 -4.80 -6.33
N LYS A 47 -16.45 -4.55 -6.82
CA LYS A 47 -16.89 -5.05 -8.13
C LYS A 47 -16.12 -4.41 -9.28
N ALA A 48 -15.89 -3.09 -9.24
CA ALA A 48 -15.11 -2.39 -10.25
C ALA A 48 -13.66 -2.92 -10.32
N LEU A 49 -13.03 -3.15 -9.17
CA LEU A 49 -11.68 -3.74 -9.10
C LEU A 49 -11.63 -5.14 -9.73
N LYS A 50 -12.60 -6.02 -9.42
CA LYS A 50 -12.70 -7.35 -10.06
C LYS A 50 -12.87 -7.26 -11.58
N VAL A 51 -13.68 -6.31 -12.06
CA VAL A 51 -13.85 -6.07 -13.50
C VAL A 51 -12.55 -5.56 -14.13
N ALA A 52 -11.87 -4.59 -13.51
CA ALA A 52 -10.61 -4.06 -14.02
C ALA A 52 -9.53 -5.15 -14.07
N ALA A 53 -9.41 -5.97 -13.02
CA ALA A 53 -8.49 -7.09 -12.94
C ALA A 53 -8.73 -8.12 -14.07
N SER A 54 -9.99 -8.36 -14.45
CA SER A 54 -10.33 -9.23 -15.59
C SER A 54 -9.84 -8.72 -16.95
N LYS A 55 -9.41 -7.46 -17.03
CA LYS A 55 -8.90 -6.80 -18.24
C LYS A 55 -7.38 -6.67 -18.27
N LYS A 56 -6.67 -7.31 -17.32
CA LYS A 56 -5.22 -7.37 -17.33
C LYS A 56 -4.72 -7.91 -18.69
N GLY A 57 -3.77 -7.21 -19.30
CA GLY A 57 -3.24 -7.55 -20.62
C GLY A 57 -4.00 -6.95 -21.81
N ALA A 58 -5.15 -6.29 -21.60
CA ALA A 58 -5.84 -5.60 -22.68
C ALA A 58 -4.96 -4.45 -23.26
N PRO A 59 -4.75 -4.36 -24.58
CA PRO A 59 -3.86 -3.36 -25.14
C PRO A 59 -4.36 -1.93 -24.93
N TYR A 60 -3.44 -1.01 -24.65
CA TYR A 60 -3.73 0.41 -24.58
C TYR A 60 -4.12 0.96 -25.96
N ARG A 61 -5.16 1.81 -26.02
CA ARG A 61 -5.47 2.65 -27.18
C ARG A 61 -6.13 3.93 -26.70
N TYR A 62 -5.53 5.07 -27.05
CA TYR A 62 -6.10 6.37 -26.74
C TYR A 62 -7.55 6.48 -27.23
N GLY A 63 -8.45 6.95 -26.36
CA GLY A 63 -9.87 7.05 -26.64
C GLY A 63 -10.69 5.77 -26.43
N ALA A 64 -10.07 4.59 -26.22
CA ALA A 64 -10.79 3.33 -26.13
C ALA A 64 -11.46 3.09 -24.76
N THR A 65 -12.68 2.53 -24.79
CA THR A 65 -13.51 2.29 -23.60
C THR A 65 -13.90 0.82 -23.41
N GLY A 66 -13.12 -0.12 -23.98
CA GLY A 66 -13.35 -1.55 -23.88
C GLY A 66 -14.27 -2.15 -24.96
N PRO A 67 -14.54 -3.47 -24.88
CA PRO A 67 -14.08 -4.40 -23.84
C PRO A 67 -12.69 -4.99 -24.10
N SER A 68 -12.11 -4.79 -25.29
CA SER A 68 -10.84 -5.42 -25.72
C SER A 68 -9.62 -4.50 -25.64
N ARG A 69 -9.81 -3.18 -25.67
CA ARG A 69 -8.76 -2.16 -25.59
C ARG A 69 -9.23 -0.99 -24.75
N PHE A 70 -8.33 -0.36 -24.03
CA PHE A 70 -8.67 0.72 -23.10
C PHE A 70 -7.64 1.84 -23.15
N ASP A 71 -8.06 3.07 -22.86
CA ASP A 71 -7.17 4.06 -22.27
C ASP A 71 -7.33 4.11 -20.75
N CYS A 72 -6.57 5.00 -20.10
CA CYS A 72 -6.52 5.10 -18.64
C CYS A 72 -7.91 5.35 -18.04
N SER A 73 -8.62 6.37 -18.50
CA SER A 73 -9.95 6.73 -18.01
C SER A 73 -11.03 5.78 -18.53
N GLY A 74 -10.85 5.16 -19.69
CA GLY A 74 -11.77 4.22 -20.31
C GLY A 74 -11.87 2.90 -19.55
N LEU A 75 -10.75 2.40 -18.98
CA LEU A 75 -10.77 1.23 -18.10
C LEU A 75 -11.54 1.50 -16.81
N THR A 76 -11.33 2.67 -16.20
CA THR A 76 -12.03 3.08 -14.97
C THR A 76 -13.52 3.25 -15.24
N LEU A 77 -13.88 3.97 -16.32
CA LEU A 77 -15.26 4.15 -16.77
C LEU A 77 -15.96 2.80 -17.01
N TYR A 78 -15.33 1.89 -17.75
CA TYR A 78 -15.89 0.58 -18.06
C TYR A 78 -16.15 -0.24 -16.78
N SER A 79 -15.17 -0.26 -15.87
CA SER A 79 -15.22 -1.02 -14.63
C SER A 79 -16.32 -0.54 -13.69
N TYR A 80 -16.41 0.77 -13.47
CA TYR A 80 -17.47 1.35 -12.64
C TYR A 80 -18.85 1.25 -13.30
N LYS A 81 -18.95 1.36 -14.63
CA LYS A 81 -20.21 1.12 -15.36
C LYS A 81 -20.73 -0.29 -15.11
N LYS A 82 -19.87 -1.31 -15.14
CA LYS A 82 -20.23 -2.70 -14.78
C LYS A 82 -20.56 -2.86 -13.29
N ALA A 83 -20.01 -2.00 -12.44
CA ALA A 83 -20.37 -1.89 -11.04
C ALA A 83 -21.65 -1.06 -10.78
N GLY A 84 -22.32 -0.51 -11.80
CA GLY A 84 -23.55 0.26 -11.65
C GLY A 84 -23.33 1.74 -11.32
N LYS A 85 -22.11 2.27 -11.47
CA LYS A 85 -21.80 3.70 -11.29
C LYS A 85 -21.43 4.33 -12.63
N LYS A 86 -21.96 5.51 -12.89
CA LYS A 86 -21.59 6.32 -14.07
C LYS A 86 -20.46 7.24 -13.67
N LEU A 87 -19.38 7.23 -14.45
CA LEU A 87 -18.28 8.15 -14.31
C LEU A 87 -18.19 9.06 -15.52
N PRO A 88 -17.57 10.23 -15.37
CA PRO A 88 -17.17 11.03 -16.51
C PRO A 88 -16.12 10.31 -17.39
N ARG A 89 -15.98 10.72 -18.65
CA ARG A 89 -15.14 10.02 -19.62
C ARG A 89 -13.65 10.28 -19.40
N THR A 90 -13.29 11.44 -18.86
CA THR A 90 -11.89 11.88 -18.77
C THR A 90 -11.41 11.87 -17.32
N ALA A 91 -10.09 11.81 -17.14
CA ALA A 91 -9.48 11.74 -15.81
C ALA A 91 -9.39 13.11 -15.09
N HIS A 92 -9.76 14.20 -15.76
CA HIS A 92 -9.60 15.58 -15.27
C HIS A 92 -10.91 16.17 -14.68
N GLN A 93 -11.91 15.33 -14.43
CA GLN A 93 -13.20 15.74 -13.90
C GLN A 93 -13.30 15.37 -12.43
#